data_AF-I4Z5X3-F1
#
_entry.id   AF-I4Z5X3-F1
#
_cell.length_a   1.000
_cell.length_b   1.000
_cell.length_c   1.000
_cell.angle_alpha   90.00
_cell.angle_beta   90.00
_cell.angle_gamma   90.00
#
_symmetry.space_group_name_H-M   'P 1'
#
loop_
_entity.id
_entity.type
_entity.pdbx_description
1 polymer ?
#
loop_
_entity_poly.entity_id
_entity_poly.type
_entity_poly.pdbx_seq_one_letter_code
_entity_poly.pdbx_strand_id
1 'polypeptide(L)'
;MRPIDAIADASAEMTTFRRDLHAHPELCFQEFRTAERVAAQLTEWGIPVHRGLGGTGVVGILRHGSSTRAIGLRADMDALPMTEHNQFAHASTHPGRMHACGHDGHTAMLLAAARYMALQRNFDGTVYQITSRSHADATGTPQTVHHGGRRYR
;
A
#
# COMPACT_ATOMS: atom_id res chain seq x y z
N MET A 1 -19.39 -15.15 8.25
CA MET A 1 -18.01 -15.39 8.71
C MET A 1 -17.57 -14.21 9.56
N ARG A 2 -16.87 -14.40 10.69
CA ARG A 2 -16.38 -13.23 11.45
C ARG A 2 -15.22 -12.59 10.68
N PRO A 3 -15.05 -11.26 10.75
CA PRO A 3 -13.96 -10.59 10.03
C PRO A 3 -12.57 -11.19 10.29
N ILE A 4 -12.32 -11.59 11.54
CA ILE A 4 -11.03 -12.16 11.94
C ILE A 4 -10.74 -13.52 11.29
N ASP A 5 -11.77 -14.33 11.06
CA ASP A 5 -11.62 -15.65 10.44
C ASP A 5 -11.27 -15.46 8.94
N ALA A 6 -11.98 -14.57 8.26
CA ALA A 6 -11.74 -14.27 6.84
C ALA A 6 -10.36 -13.63 6.59
N ILE A 7 -9.89 -12.81 7.52
CA ILE A 7 -8.55 -12.20 7.45
C ILE A 7 -7.47 -13.25 7.74
N ALA A 8 -7.72 -14.19 8.64
CA ALA A 8 -6.82 -15.30 8.90
C ALA A 8 -6.61 -16.16 7.64
N ASP A 9 -7.66 -16.41 6.85
CA ASP A 9 -7.55 -17.14 5.58
C ASP A 9 -6.66 -16.43 4.55
N ALA A 10 -6.56 -15.10 4.61
CA ALA A 10 -5.68 -14.31 3.76
C ALA A 10 -4.22 -14.25 4.28
N SER A 11 -3.95 -14.74 5.51
CA SER A 11 -2.69 -14.50 6.21
C SER A 11 -1.46 -15.03 5.47
N ALA A 12 -1.55 -16.20 4.84
CA ALA A 12 -0.43 -16.78 4.09
C ALA A 12 -0.08 -15.97 2.83
N GLU A 13 -1.10 -15.54 2.09
CA GLU A 13 -0.97 -14.68 0.90
C GLU A 13 -0.36 -13.33 1.30
N MET A 14 -0.89 -12.70 2.36
CA MET A 14 -0.42 -11.40 2.83
C MET A 14 0.97 -11.47 3.47
N THR A 15 1.33 -12.59 4.11
CA THR A 15 2.69 -12.85 4.58
C THR A 15 3.66 -12.93 3.41
N THR A 16 3.27 -13.62 2.33
CA THR A 16 4.08 -13.72 1.11
C THR A 16 4.26 -12.35 0.46
N PHE A 17 3.18 -11.57 0.36
CA PHE A 17 3.22 -10.21 -0.16
C PHE A 17 4.13 -9.29 0.68
N ARG A 18 3.98 -9.31 2.01
CA ARG A 18 4.84 -8.54 2.93
C ARG A 18 6.30 -8.90 2.77
N ARG A 19 6.62 -10.20 2.75
CA ARG A 19 8.01 -10.68 2.60
C ARG A 19 8.62 -10.27 1.27
N ASP A 20 7.83 -10.26 0.20
CA ASP A 20 8.25 -9.75 -1.10
C ASP A 20 8.59 -8.25 -1.05
N LEU A 21 7.74 -7.42 -0.43
CA LEU A 21 8.04 -5.99 -0.28
C LEU A 21 9.27 -5.77 0.60
N HIS A 22 9.39 -6.51 1.71
CA HIS A 22 10.53 -6.42 2.63
C HIS A 22 11.87 -6.71 1.94
N ALA A 23 11.89 -7.72 1.07
CA ALA A 23 13.09 -8.11 0.33
C ALA A 23 13.45 -7.12 -0.79
N HIS A 24 12.50 -6.29 -1.25
CA HIS A 24 12.69 -5.34 -2.36
C HIS A 24 12.28 -3.90 -1.97
N PRO A 25 12.93 -3.31 -0.95
CA PRO A 25 12.55 -2.00 -0.44
C PRO A 25 12.92 -0.87 -1.42
N GLU A 26 12.02 0.10 -1.56
CA GLU A 26 12.20 1.28 -2.39
C GLU A 26 12.14 2.55 -1.55
N LEU A 27 13.01 3.51 -1.84
CA LEU A 27 13.08 4.77 -1.09
C LEU A 27 11.93 5.69 -1.45
N CYS A 28 11.71 6.71 -0.62
CA CYS A 28 10.78 7.80 -0.89
C CYS A 28 10.98 8.34 -2.33
N PHE A 29 9.86 8.49 -3.07
CA PHE A 29 9.81 8.90 -4.49
C PHE A 29 10.27 7.86 -5.53
N GLN A 30 10.69 6.67 -5.11
CA GLN A 30 11.21 5.63 -5.99
C GLN A 30 10.41 4.32 -5.90
N GLU A 31 9.23 4.34 -5.30
CA GLU A 31 8.41 3.17 -4.95
C GLU A 31 7.64 2.59 -6.16
N PHE A 32 8.28 2.55 -7.33
CA PHE A 32 7.64 2.16 -8.58
C PHE A 32 7.23 0.69 -8.58
N ARG A 33 8.13 -0.21 -8.16
CA ARG A 33 7.82 -1.66 -8.07
C ARG A 33 6.73 -1.90 -7.04
N THR A 34 6.80 -1.24 -5.89
CA THR A 34 5.84 -1.38 -4.80
C THR A 34 4.46 -0.89 -5.26
N ALA A 35 4.40 0.25 -5.93
CA ALA A 35 3.18 0.77 -6.53
C ALA A 35 2.60 -0.17 -7.62
N GLU A 36 3.45 -0.75 -8.49
CA GLU A 36 3.04 -1.78 -9.45
C GLU A 36 2.44 -3.01 -8.76
N ARG A 37 3.10 -3.53 -7.72
CA ARG A 37 2.65 -4.72 -6.98
C ARG A 37 1.31 -4.48 -6.31
N VAL A 38 1.12 -3.34 -5.65
CA VAL A 38 -0.15 -2.97 -5.00
C VAL A 38 -1.26 -2.82 -6.05
N ALA A 39 -1.01 -2.11 -7.14
CA ALA A 39 -2.00 -1.90 -8.19
C ALA A 39 -2.38 -3.21 -8.91
N ALA A 40 -1.41 -4.07 -9.19
CA ALA A 40 -1.63 -5.39 -9.78
C ALA A 40 -2.51 -6.25 -8.87
N GLN A 41 -2.22 -6.28 -7.57
CA GLN A 41 -3.00 -7.07 -6.61
C GLN A 41 -4.45 -6.59 -6.51
N LEU A 42 -4.66 -5.28 -6.44
CA LEU A 42 -6.02 -4.69 -6.42
C LEU A 42 -6.78 -4.99 -7.72
N THR A 43 -6.10 -4.90 -8.87
CA THR A 43 -6.67 -5.19 -10.19
C THR A 43 -7.07 -6.66 -10.31
N GLU A 44 -6.24 -7.58 -9.82
CA GLU A 44 -6.52 -9.03 -9.78
C GLU A 44 -7.81 -9.32 -9.01
N TRP A 45 -8.06 -8.60 -7.92
CA TRP A 45 -9.30 -8.73 -7.13
C TRP A 45 -10.49 -7.95 -7.72
N GLY A 46 -10.37 -7.41 -8.93
CA GLY A 46 -11.42 -6.64 -9.60
C GLY A 46 -11.73 -5.30 -8.92
N ILE A 47 -10.79 -4.75 -8.15
CA ILE A 47 -10.94 -3.45 -7.50
C ILE A 47 -10.42 -2.37 -8.46
N PRO A 48 -11.24 -1.39 -8.88
CA PRO A 48 -10.78 -0.28 -9.70
C PRO A 48 -9.65 0.50 -9.02
N VAL A 49 -8.62 0.88 -9.80
CA VAL A 49 -7.40 1.51 -9.29
C VAL A 49 -7.10 2.81 -10.04
N HIS A 50 -6.79 3.87 -9.29
CA HIS A 50 -6.09 5.05 -9.78
C HIS A 50 -4.61 4.99 -9.41
N ARG A 51 -3.74 5.43 -10.32
CA ARG A 51 -2.28 5.32 -10.23
C ARG A 51 -1.64 6.66 -10.56
N GLY A 52 -0.37 6.83 -10.19
CA GLY A 52 0.41 8.03 -10.56
C GLY A 52 0.15 9.25 -9.67
N LEU A 53 -0.52 9.07 -8.53
CA LEU A 53 -0.85 10.18 -7.63
C LEU A 53 0.40 10.63 -6.87
N GLY A 54 0.91 11.82 -7.18
CA GLY A 54 2.16 12.30 -6.59
C GLY A 54 3.39 11.50 -7.01
N GLY A 55 3.35 10.84 -8.18
CA GLY A 55 4.41 9.97 -8.71
C GLY A 55 4.05 8.50 -8.58
N THR A 56 4.12 7.95 -7.36
CA THR A 56 3.98 6.51 -7.10
C THR A 56 2.67 6.13 -6.39
N GLY A 57 1.84 7.10 -5.97
CA GLY A 57 0.62 6.83 -5.20
C GLY A 57 -0.42 6.00 -5.96
N VAL A 58 -1.07 5.09 -5.22
CA VAL A 58 -2.09 4.16 -5.69
C VAL A 58 -3.35 4.29 -4.84
N VAL A 59 -4.52 4.40 -5.48
CA VAL A 59 -5.83 4.43 -4.80
C VAL A 59 -6.74 3.36 -5.36
N GLY A 60 -7.08 2.37 -4.53
CA GLY A 60 -8.14 1.39 -4.82
C GLY A 60 -9.51 1.90 -4.39
N ILE A 61 -10.56 1.62 -5.18
CA ILE A 61 -11.92 2.10 -4.92
C ILE A 61 -12.86 0.92 -4.67
N LEU A 62 -13.39 0.83 -3.45
CA LEU A 62 -14.39 -0.16 -3.08
C LEU A 62 -15.73 0.54 -2.88
N ARG A 63 -16.68 0.33 -3.80
CA ARG A 63 -18.03 0.88 -3.71
C ARG A 63 -19.05 -0.23 -3.48
N HIS A 64 -19.96 -0.04 -2.53
CA HIS A 64 -21.10 -0.92 -2.33
C HIS A 64 -22.31 -0.14 -1.80
N GLY A 65 -23.53 -0.58 -2.14
CA GLY A 65 -24.76 0.04 -1.68
C GLY A 65 -25.10 1.37 -2.37
N SER A 66 -25.87 2.21 -1.67
CA SER A 66 -26.52 3.43 -2.17
C SER A 66 -26.05 4.71 -1.48
N SER A 67 -25.41 4.59 -0.31
CA SER A 67 -24.88 5.71 0.46
C SER A 67 -23.84 6.48 -0.34
N THR A 68 -23.86 7.80 -0.19
CA THR A 68 -22.89 8.72 -0.79
C THR A 68 -21.69 8.98 0.13
N ARG A 69 -21.66 8.41 1.34
CA ARG A 69 -20.58 8.59 2.31
C ARG A 69 -19.33 7.83 1.88
N ALA A 70 -18.17 8.36 2.28
CA ALA A 70 -16.89 7.73 2.00
C ALA A 70 -15.93 7.76 3.20
N ILE A 71 -15.05 6.76 3.25
CA ILE A 71 -13.93 6.66 4.21
C ILE A 71 -12.64 6.35 3.45
N GLY A 72 -11.53 6.94 3.87
CA GLY A 72 -10.20 6.61 3.36
C GLY A 72 -9.41 5.80 4.39
N LEU A 73 -8.83 4.67 3.97
CA LEU A 73 -7.84 3.91 4.74
C LEU A 73 -6.49 4.07 4.07
N ARG A 74 -5.46 4.41 4.84
CA ARG A 74 -4.16 4.84 4.31
C ARG A 74 -3.00 4.04 4.88
N ALA A 75 -2.06 3.66 4.00
CA ALA A 75 -0.79 3.04 4.37
C ALA A 75 0.37 3.70 3.61
N ASP A 76 1.51 3.79 4.28
CA ASP A 76 2.76 4.21 3.67
C ASP A 76 3.52 3.03 3.08
N MET A 77 4.25 3.28 1.99
CA MET A 77 4.94 2.24 1.22
C MET A 77 6.45 2.45 1.05
N ASP A 78 7.01 3.57 1.49
CA ASP A 78 8.44 3.88 1.35
C ASP A 78 9.30 3.18 2.41
N ALA A 79 10.54 2.87 2.03
CA ALA A 79 11.58 2.34 2.89
C ALA A 79 12.59 3.44 3.31
N LEU A 80 13.53 3.09 4.20
CA LEU A 80 14.57 4.00 4.68
C LEU A 80 15.94 3.71 4.04
N PRO A 81 16.82 4.73 3.89
CA PRO A 81 18.17 4.59 3.39
C PRO A 81 19.11 4.04 4.49
N MET A 82 18.95 2.76 4.82
CA MET A 82 19.78 2.08 5.82
C MET A 82 20.02 0.62 5.46
N THR A 83 21.15 0.08 5.89
CA THR A 83 21.49 -1.33 5.67
C THR A 83 20.75 -2.21 6.67
N GLU A 84 20.10 -3.24 6.15
CA GLU A 84 19.50 -4.28 6.99
C GLU A 84 20.56 -5.25 7.51
N HIS A 85 20.51 -5.56 8.81
CA HIS A 85 21.43 -6.50 9.47
C HIS A 85 20.77 -7.83 9.85
N ASN A 86 19.50 -8.03 9.49
CA ASN A 86 18.79 -9.27 9.74
C ASN A 86 19.31 -10.40 8.85
N GLN A 87 19.10 -11.65 9.31
CA GLN A 87 19.59 -12.86 8.63
C GLN A 87 18.46 -13.81 8.21
N PHE A 88 17.20 -13.37 8.26
CA PHE A 88 16.08 -14.19 7.81
C PHE A 88 15.98 -14.20 6.28
N ALA A 89 15.31 -15.23 5.73
CA ALA A 89 15.27 -15.50 4.29
C ALA A 89 14.64 -14.42 3.40
N HIS A 90 14.00 -13.40 3.98
CA HIS A 90 13.34 -12.29 3.29
C HIS A 90 13.91 -10.93 3.68
N ALA A 91 15.15 -10.89 4.19
CA ALA A 91 15.87 -9.64 4.39
C ALA A 91 16.06 -8.92 3.06
N SER A 92 16.23 -7.60 3.11
CA SER A 92 16.46 -6.75 1.95
C SER A 92 17.60 -7.27 1.09
N THR A 93 17.31 -7.40 -0.19
CA THR A 93 18.28 -7.73 -1.24
C THR A 93 18.96 -6.49 -1.82
N HIS A 94 18.58 -5.30 -1.34
CA HIS A 94 19.09 -4.01 -1.81
C HIS A 94 19.97 -3.36 -0.74
N PRO A 95 21.31 -3.36 -0.91
CA PRO A 95 22.21 -2.72 0.05
C PRO A 95 21.82 -1.26 0.33
N GLY A 96 21.83 -0.87 1.61
CA GLY A 96 21.48 0.48 2.05
C GLY A 96 20.00 0.83 1.96
N ARG A 97 19.09 -0.15 1.82
CA ARG A 97 17.64 0.06 1.85
C ARG A 97 16.96 -0.97 2.75
N MET A 98 16.04 -0.53 3.60
CA MET A 98 15.29 -1.40 4.52
C MET A 98 13.91 -0.85 4.86
N HIS A 99 12.90 -1.72 4.92
CA HIS A 99 11.61 -1.41 5.55
C HIS A 99 11.72 -1.48 7.08
N ALA A 100 12.43 -0.53 7.69
CA ALA A 100 12.65 -0.49 9.14
C ALA A 100 11.48 0.10 9.95
N CYS A 101 10.54 0.80 9.29
CA CYS A 101 9.32 1.35 9.92
C CYS A 101 8.07 0.48 9.72
N GLY A 102 8.20 -0.71 9.12
CA GLY A 102 7.08 -1.63 8.90
C GLY A 102 6.08 -1.21 7.81
N HIS A 103 6.47 -0.31 6.89
CA HIS A 103 5.61 0.14 5.78
C HIS A 103 5.21 -0.98 4.81
N ASP A 104 6.06 -2.00 4.65
CA ASP A 104 5.73 -3.28 4.00
C ASP A 104 4.55 -3.98 4.70
N GLY A 105 4.57 -4.00 6.03
CA GLY A 105 3.50 -4.54 6.88
C GLY A 105 2.21 -3.73 6.79
N HIS A 106 2.28 -2.40 6.88
CA HIS A 106 1.12 -1.51 6.72
C HIS A 106 0.44 -1.70 5.36
N THR A 107 1.23 -1.77 4.29
CA THR A 107 0.76 -2.02 2.93
C THR A 107 0.06 -3.39 2.82
N ALA A 108 0.68 -4.45 3.37
CA ALA A 108 0.07 -5.78 3.37
C ALA A 108 -1.25 -5.83 4.17
N MET A 109 -1.33 -5.17 5.33
CA MET A 109 -2.56 -5.09 6.11
C MET A 109 -3.67 -4.33 5.38
N LEU A 110 -3.33 -3.24 4.69
CA LEU A 110 -4.30 -2.47 3.90
C LEU A 110 -4.84 -3.29 2.72
N LEU A 111 -4.00 -4.07 2.05
CA LEU A 111 -4.42 -5.01 1.01
C LEU A 111 -5.32 -6.13 1.56
N ALA A 112 -4.99 -6.68 2.72
CA ALA A 112 -5.82 -7.69 3.38
C ALA A 112 -7.24 -7.15 3.66
N ALA A 113 -7.33 -5.93 4.18
CA ALA A 113 -8.60 -5.25 4.40
C ALA A 113 -9.36 -5.01 3.08
N ALA A 114 -8.65 -4.62 2.01
CA ALA A 114 -9.25 -4.41 0.69
C ALA A 114 -9.86 -5.70 0.14
N ARG A 115 -9.12 -6.82 0.21
CA ARG A 115 -9.57 -8.15 -0.21
C ARG A 115 -10.80 -8.59 0.57
N TYR A 116 -10.76 -8.45 1.89
CA TYR A 116 -11.88 -8.78 2.77
C TYR A 116 -13.14 -7.98 2.40
N MET A 117 -13.02 -6.65 2.30
CA MET A 117 -14.14 -5.78 1.93
C MET A 117 -14.64 -6.07 0.50
N ALA A 118 -13.75 -6.49 -0.40
CA ALA A 118 -14.09 -6.86 -1.76
C ALA A 118 -14.96 -8.13 -1.83
N LEU A 119 -14.65 -9.11 -0.99
CA LEU A 119 -15.38 -10.38 -0.94
C LEU A 119 -16.68 -10.26 -0.15
N GLN A 120 -16.66 -9.60 1.01
CA GLN A 120 -17.82 -9.57 1.91
C GLN A 120 -18.83 -8.48 1.58
N ARG A 121 -18.38 -7.35 1.02
CA ARG A 121 -19.21 -6.18 0.68
C ARG A 121 -20.14 -5.72 1.82
N ASN A 122 -19.78 -5.96 3.07
CA ASN A 122 -20.62 -5.64 4.22
C ASN A 122 -20.43 -4.17 4.67
N PHE A 123 -20.72 -3.22 3.79
CA PHE A 123 -20.67 -1.78 4.04
C PHE A 123 -21.54 -1.01 3.03
N ASP A 124 -22.06 0.16 3.39
CA ASP A 124 -22.84 1.02 2.48
C ASP A 124 -22.14 2.37 2.27
N GLY A 125 -21.57 2.58 1.07
CA GLY A 125 -20.79 3.76 0.70
C GLY A 125 -19.55 3.43 -0.13
N THR A 126 -18.53 4.26 -0.01
CA THR A 126 -17.24 4.08 -0.70
C THR A 126 -16.07 4.01 0.29
N VAL A 127 -15.18 3.04 0.12
CA VAL A 127 -13.91 2.96 0.83
C VAL A 127 -12.77 3.15 -0.16
N TYR A 128 -11.93 4.15 0.09
CA TYR A 128 -10.73 4.42 -0.68
C TYR A 128 -9.51 3.82 0.03
N GLN A 129 -8.82 2.89 -0.64
CA GLN A 129 -7.57 2.29 -0.17
C GLN A 129 -6.39 3.10 -0.72
N ILE A 130 -5.79 3.93 0.12
CA ILE A 130 -4.77 4.89 -0.28
C ILE A 130 -3.39 4.33 0.13
N THR A 131 -2.60 3.93 -0.86
CA THR A 131 -1.19 3.56 -0.65
C THR A 131 -0.31 4.66 -1.23
N SER A 132 0.46 5.32 -0.38
CA SER A 132 1.27 6.49 -0.75
C SER A 132 2.64 6.40 -0.10
N ARG A 133 3.52 7.32 -0.47
CA ARG A 133 4.71 7.59 0.34
C ARG A 133 4.32 8.28 1.67
N SER A 134 5.22 8.21 2.65
CA SER A 134 5.16 9.06 3.84
C SER A 134 5.23 10.56 3.49
N HIS A 135 4.70 11.42 4.36
CA HIS A 135 4.91 12.87 4.25
C HIS A 135 6.35 13.16 4.66
N ALA A 136 7.20 13.54 3.72
CA ALA A 136 8.63 13.68 3.98
C ALA A 136 8.94 14.87 4.90
N ASP A 137 9.44 14.58 6.11
CA ASP A 137 10.41 15.41 6.85
C ASP A 137 11.81 14.75 6.91
N ALA A 138 12.03 13.65 6.18
CA ALA A 138 13.33 13.00 6.12
C ALA A 138 14.31 13.70 5.16
N THR A 139 15.12 14.61 5.71
CA THR A 139 16.44 15.04 5.20
C THR A 139 16.51 15.90 3.92
N GLY A 140 16.17 17.19 4.06
CA GLY A 140 17.06 18.27 3.58
C GLY A 140 17.33 18.47 2.08
N THR A 141 16.64 17.79 1.15
CA THR A 141 16.74 18.13 -0.27
C THR A 141 15.36 18.26 -0.91
N PRO A 142 14.93 19.46 -1.33
CA PRO A 142 13.69 19.61 -2.08
C PRO A 142 13.88 19.04 -3.49
N GLN A 143 13.35 17.85 -3.74
CA GLN A 143 13.11 17.38 -5.12
C GLN A 143 11.72 17.87 -5.52
N THR A 144 11.71 18.94 -6.31
CA THR A 144 10.50 19.60 -6.84
C THR A 144 9.77 18.66 -7.79
N VAL A 145 8.79 17.90 -7.31
CA VAL A 145 7.84 17.21 -8.19
C VAL A 145 6.74 18.19 -8.55
N HIS A 146 6.83 18.80 -9.73
CA HIS A 146 5.74 19.56 -10.31
C HIS A 146 4.61 18.61 -10.73
N HIS A 147 3.49 18.66 -10.01
CA HIS A 147 2.24 18.10 -10.49
C HIS A 147 1.14 19.16 -10.46
N GLY A 148 0.60 19.44 -11.64
CA GLY A 148 -0.59 20.26 -11.84
C GLY A 148 -1.78 19.62 -11.12
N GLY A 149 -2.02 20.06 -9.89
CA GLY A 149 -3.11 19.56 -9.06
C GLY A 149 -4.46 19.94 -9.64
N ARG A 150 -5.20 18.96 -10.18
CA ARG A 150 -6.65 19.03 -10.12
C ARG A 150 -7.06 18.65 -8.71
N ARG A 151 -7.57 19.65 -7.98
CA ARG A 151 -8.30 19.43 -6.73
C ARG A 151 -9.54 18.62 -7.08
N TYR A 152 -9.61 17.38 -6.62
CA TYR A 152 -10.89 16.69 -6.54
C TYR A 152 -11.69 17.39 -5.43
N ARG A 153 -12.76 18.09 -5.83
CA ARG A 153 -13.78 18.63 -4.94
C ARG A 153 -14.81 17.54 -4.66
#